data_AF-A0A948HSE3-F1
#
_entry.id   AF-A0A948HSE3-F1
#
_cell.length_a   1.000
_cell.length_b   1.000
_cell.length_c   1.000
_cell.angle_alpha   90.00
_cell.angle_beta   90.00
_cell.angle_gamma   90.00
#
_symmetry.space_group_name_H-M   'P 1'
#
loop_
_entity.id
_entity.type
_entity.pdbx_description
1 polymer ?
#
loop_
_entity_poly.entity_id
_entity_poly.type
_entity_poly.pdbx_seq_one_letter_code
_entity_poly.pdbx_strand_id
1 'polypeptide(L)'
;MSRPARYYIPLGMTSKEREKKRKHNVCAECGEWLSEWVDLDEERREYLACHRHNFNAHEGIAREASRYETGGLAELNIPTRRKILEKQIGEEKTTALAQYQGVVSLTKEDAKAIITTIWPEAEKASPAEVFKAITLCSQYGLNPLMRHLFLVPYWNTKARRYDYVCVMGITSNRLIASRNHHWTFLDDTPRISTEDEEIKHYRKLNPDKLRAIVKIRDVDTGAEVTAWGEWPLWKLTKEGKRVPNEPKGTDKGNSMENMVCIRAERKGIDMLYPADMPPADIPVIDDSYAVAPGGSGETSDGTGIELDDEDIFPDDEPAEKTEPLQLKSEAVKSDTSSKAPRDPSSIKDFGNLYTACREDWPQAFKTRHSVWKELGVTSQEELAETPAELYQKIAAARG
;
A
#
# COMPACT_ATOMS: atom_id res chain seq x y z
N MET A 1 56.10 16.27 -11.61
CA MET A 1 54.76 15.65 -11.66
C MET A 1 54.35 15.59 -13.12
N SER A 2 54.00 14.40 -13.64
CA SER A 2 53.50 14.27 -15.01
C SER A 2 52.16 15.01 -15.13
N ARG A 3 51.96 15.78 -16.20
CA ARG A 3 50.66 16.43 -16.44
C ARG A 3 49.59 15.36 -16.73
N PRO A 4 48.34 15.59 -16.29
CA PRO A 4 47.23 14.68 -16.56
C PRO A 4 46.96 14.60 -18.08
N ALA A 5 46.47 13.46 -18.55
CA ALA A 5 46.17 13.25 -19.97
C ALA A 5 44.96 14.12 -20.39
N ARG A 6 45.19 15.12 -21.25
CA ARG A 6 44.15 16.02 -21.75
C ARG A 6 43.57 15.52 -23.08
N TYR A 7 42.25 15.55 -23.21
CA TYR A 7 41.57 15.27 -24.48
C TYR A 7 41.50 16.55 -25.32
N TYR A 8 42.55 16.83 -26.08
CA TYR A 8 42.58 17.98 -26.98
C TYR A 8 41.59 17.83 -28.13
N ILE A 9 40.90 18.93 -28.44
CA ILE A 9 39.97 18.99 -29.56
C ILE A 9 40.80 19.03 -30.86
N PRO A 10 40.59 18.11 -31.82
CA PRO A 10 41.27 18.13 -33.11
C PRO A 10 41.03 19.44 -33.87
N LEU A 11 42.09 19.95 -34.51
CA LEU A 11 42.00 21.10 -35.42
C LEU A 11 41.05 20.76 -36.58
N GLY A 12 39.99 21.56 -36.73
CA GLY A 12 38.95 21.37 -37.77
C GLY A 12 37.65 20.73 -37.27
N MET A 13 37.54 20.35 -35.99
CA MET A 13 36.28 19.88 -35.42
C MET A 13 35.23 21.01 -35.42
N THR A 14 34.04 20.73 -35.95
CA THR A 14 32.98 21.74 -36.05
C THR A 14 32.38 22.06 -34.67
N SER A 15 31.76 23.23 -34.53
CA SER A 15 31.05 23.61 -33.29
C SER A 15 29.96 22.60 -32.90
N LYS A 16 29.28 21.99 -33.89
CA LYS A 16 28.24 20.98 -33.65
C LYS A 16 28.81 19.67 -33.11
N GLU A 17 29.96 19.25 -33.62
CA GLU A 17 30.64 18.04 -33.13
C GLU A 17 31.21 18.23 -31.73
N ARG A 18 31.75 19.43 -31.42
CA ARG A 18 32.17 19.82 -30.07
C ARG A 18 31.00 19.75 -29.09
N GLU A 19 29.88 20.39 -29.44
CA GLU A 19 28.68 20.37 -28.61
C GLU A 19 28.11 18.96 -28.44
N LYS A 20 28.13 18.13 -29.49
CA LYS A 20 27.71 16.73 -29.40
C LYS A 20 28.57 15.97 -28.40
N LYS A 21 29.91 16.09 -28.47
CA LYS A 21 30.82 15.44 -27.52
C LYS A 21 30.63 15.93 -26.09
N ARG A 22 30.36 17.22 -25.89
CA ARG A 22 30.09 17.81 -24.57
C ARG A 22 28.77 17.29 -23.96
N LYS A 23 27.72 17.19 -24.78
CA LYS A 23 26.39 16.75 -24.35
C LYS A 23 26.25 15.23 -24.24
N HIS A 24 27.05 14.44 -24.96
CA HIS A 24 26.89 13.00 -25.00
C HIS A 24 27.97 12.26 -24.23
N ASN A 25 28.87 12.93 -23.52
CA ASN A 25 29.85 12.24 -22.68
C ASN A 25 29.97 12.90 -21.32
N VAL A 26 30.35 12.12 -20.33
CA VAL A 26 30.52 12.55 -18.94
C VAL A 26 31.95 12.30 -18.46
N CYS A 27 32.34 12.98 -17.38
CA CYS A 27 33.62 12.74 -16.72
C CYS A 27 33.69 11.30 -16.20
N ALA A 28 34.82 10.63 -16.44
CA ALA A 28 35.02 9.24 -16.01
C ALA A 28 35.08 9.05 -14.49
N GLU A 29 35.53 10.07 -13.76
CA GLU A 29 35.68 9.98 -12.31
C GLU A 29 34.41 10.36 -11.55
N CYS A 30 33.73 11.44 -11.95
CA CYS A 30 32.61 11.98 -11.18
C CYS A 30 31.25 11.90 -11.87
N GLY A 31 31.20 11.47 -13.14
CA GLY A 31 29.95 11.41 -13.91
C GLY A 31 29.33 12.75 -14.27
N GLU A 32 29.97 13.88 -13.93
CA GLU A 32 29.47 15.21 -14.30
C GLU A 32 29.76 15.55 -15.77
N TRP A 33 29.07 16.59 -16.25
CA TRP A 33 29.19 17.13 -17.59
C TRP A 33 30.60 17.59 -17.93
N LEU A 34 30.97 17.44 -19.20
CA LEU A 34 32.21 18.01 -19.73
C LEU A 34 32.02 19.50 -20.07
N SER A 35 33.11 20.24 -20.02
CA SER A 35 33.21 21.64 -20.46
C SER A 35 34.43 21.82 -21.35
N GLU A 36 34.38 22.87 -22.17
CA GLU A 36 35.50 23.26 -23.02
C GLU A 36 36.44 24.16 -22.23
N TRP A 37 37.72 23.81 -22.26
CA TRP A 37 38.80 24.51 -21.58
C TRP A 37 39.87 24.90 -22.56
N VAL A 38 40.65 25.93 -22.24
CA VAL A 38 41.78 26.40 -23.05
C VAL A 38 43.06 26.18 -22.28
N ASP A 39 44.00 25.47 -22.88
CA ASP A 39 45.33 25.29 -22.31
C ASP A 39 46.22 26.49 -22.63
N LEU A 40 46.50 27.32 -21.62
CA LEU A 40 47.29 28.52 -21.79
C LEU A 40 48.78 28.24 -22.09
N ASP A 41 49.27 27.05 -21.72
CA ASP A 41 50.68 26.68 -21.87
C ASP A 41 50.99 26.06 -23.25
N GLU A 42 50.04 25.33 -23.84
CA GLU A 42 50.19 24.69 -25.15
C GLU A 42 49.39 25.43 -26.23
N GLU A 43 49.93 26.57 -26.67
CA GLU A 43 49.45 27.32 -27.84
C GLU A 43 47.95 27.71 -27.79
N ARG A 44 47.34 27.82 -26.59
CA ARG A 44 45.89 28.08 -26.43
C ARG A 44 45.01 27.02 -27.09
N ARG A 45 45.45 25.75 -27.08
CA ARG A 45 44.64 24.65 -27.60
C ARG A 45 43.44 24.37 -26.71
N GLU A 46 42.29 24.15 -27.33
CA GLU A 46 41.07 23.77 -26.64
C GLU A 46 41.08 22.27 -26.30
N TYR A 47 40.59 21.92 -25.12
CA TYR A 47 40.42 20.53 -24.68
C TYR A 47 39.11 20.35 -23.93
N LEU A 48 38.60 19.12 -23.92
CA LEU A 48 37.43 18.74 -23.14
C LEU A 48 37.87 18.14 -21.80
N ALA A 49 37.31 18.63 -20.71
CA ALA A 49 37.52 18.08 -19.38
C ALA A 49 36.26 18.23 -18.52
N CYS A 50 36.27 17.62 -17.34
CA CYS A 50 35.20 17.77 -16.35
C CYS A 50 34.84 19.25 -16.11
N HIS A 51 33.56 19.55 -15.91
CA HIS A 51 33.14 20.91 -15.53
C HIS A 51 33.83 21.41 -14.25
N ARG A 52 34.21 20.50 -13.33
CA ARG A 52 34.95 20.81 -12.10
C ARG A 52 36.47 20.69 -12.23
N HIS A 53 37.01 20.66 -13.46
CA HIS A 53 38.43 20.43 -13.71
C HIS A 53 39.34 21.41 -12.95
N ASN A 54 38.93 22.67 -12.78
CA ASN A 54 39.68 23.68 -12.01
C ASN A 54 39.92 23.34 -10.54
N PHE A 55 39.10 22.48 -9.94
CA PHE A 55 39.16 22.21 -8.49
C PHE A 55 39.86 20.89 -8.18
N ASN A 56 39.56 19.84 -8.95
CA ASN A 56 39.94 18.48 -8.60
C ASN A 56 40.74 17.76 -9.69
N ALA A 57 41.04 18.43 -10.82
CA ALA A 57 41.80 17.88 -11.93
C ALA A 57 41.29 16.51 -12.45
N HIS A 58 39.96 16.25 -12.38
CA HIS A 58 39.40 14.97 -12.81
C HIS A 58 39.76 14.62 -14.26
N GLU A 59 40.11 13.35 -14.49
CA GLU A 59 40.57 12.80 -15.76
C GLU A 59 39.51 11.92 -16.45
N GLY A 60 39.72 11.71 -17.75
CA GLY A 60 38.95 10.76 -18.55
C GLY A 60 37.56 11.23 -18.99
N ILE A 61 37.24 10.87 -20.23
CA ILE A 61 35.88 10.95 -20.77
C ILE A 61 35.31 9.52 -20.70
N ALA A 62 34.30 9.30 -19.86
CA ALA A 62 33.59 8.02 -19.79
C ALA A 62 32.40 7.98 -20.75
N ARG A 63 31.72 6.83 -20.71
CA ARG A 63 30.52 6.38 -21.43
C ARG A 63 29.65 7.48 -22.01
N GLU A 64 28.96 7.14 -23.10
CA GLU A 64 27.92 7.99 -23.64
C GLU A 64 26.88 8.32 -22.54
N ALA A 65 26.53 9.60 -22.43
CA ALA A 65 25.49 10.08 -21.53
C ALA A 65 24.18 9.34 -21.86
N SER A 66 23.52 8.87 -20.82
CA SER A 66 22.25 8.16 -20.97
C SER A 66 21.19 9.11 -21.55
N ARG A 67 20.18 8.53 -22.19
CA ARG A 67 19.04 9.27 -22.74
C ARG A 67 18.38 10.22 -21.73
N TYR A 68 18.39 9.84 -20.46
CA TYR A 68 17.87 10.64 -19.34
C TYR A 68 18.67 11.91 -19.08
N GLU A 69 19.99 11.83 -19.27
CA GLU A 69 20.92 12.94 -19.06
C GLU A 69 20.86 13.93 -20.25
N THR A 70 20.74 13.44 -21.49
CA THR A 70 20.72 14.28 -22.70
C THR A 70 19.40 14.98 -22.97
N GLY A 71 18.27 14.32 -22.69
CA GLY A 71 16.92 14.79 -23.04
C GLY A 71 16.12 15.43 -21.91
N GLY A 72 16.56 15.23 -20.66
CA GLY A 72 15.80 15.60 -19.46
C GLY A 72 14.46 14.87 -19.33
N LEU A 73 13.67 15.22 -18.31
CA LEU A 73 12.33 14.63 -18.08
C LEU A 73 11.35 14.85 -19.26
N ALA A 74 11.60 15.85 -20.11
CA ALA A 74 10.75 16.15 -21.26
C ALA A 74 10.72 15.01 -22.30
N GLU A 75 11.80 14.23 -22.42
CA GLU A 75 11.84 13.06 -23.31
C GLU A 75 10.99 11.88 -22.82
N LEU A 76 10.61 11.85 -21.54
CA LEU A 76 9.81 10.76 -20.96
C LEU A 76 8.33 10.85 -21.37
N ASN A 77 7.92 11.92 -22.08
CA ASN A 77 6.55 12.19 -22.50
C ASN A 77 5.53 11.95 -21.35
N ILE A 78 5.93 12.26 -20.12
CA ILE A 78 5.09 12.09 -18.94
C ILE A 78 3.97 13.13 -19.06
N PRO A 79 2.70 12.71 -19.16
CA PRO A 79 1.60 13.65 -19.29
C PRO A 79 1.54 14.52 -18.03
N THR A 80 1.62 15.84 -18.23
CA THR A 80 1.45 16.81 -17.14
C THR A 80 0.11 16.60 -16.45
N ARG A 81 0.00 16.93 -15.15
CA ARG A 81 -1.26 16.77 -14.39
C ARG A 81 -2.46 17.43 -15.08
N ARG A 82 -2.26 18.60 -15.69
CA ARG A 82 -3.27 19.29 -16.50
C ARG A 82 -3.82 18.41 -17.62
N LYS A 83 -2.96 17.82 -18.46
CA LYS A 83 -3.36 16.88 -19.53
C LYS A 83 -4.13 15.67 -19.01
N ILE A 84 -3.76 15.16 -17.82
CA ILE A 84 -4.47 14.05 -17.17
C ILE A 84 -5.88 14.49 -16.76
N LEU A 85 -6.04 15.69 -16.20
CA LEU A 85 -7.34 16.25 -15.81
C LEU A 85 -8.20 16.58 -17.03
N GLU A 86 -7.64 17.19 -18.07
CA GLU A 86 -8.36 17.49 -19.32
C GLU A 86 -8.96 16.21 -19.92
N LYS A 87 -8.22 15.09 -19.87
CA LYS A 87 -8.74 13.78 -20.29
C LYS A 87 -9.85 13.24 -19.39
N GLN A 88 -9.85 13.56 -18.10
CA GLN A 88 -10.80 13.01 -17.11
C GLN A 88 -12.09 13.82 -17.00
N ILE A 89 -11.98 15.14 -16.97
CA ILE A 89 -13.11 16.04 -16.66
C ILE A 89 -13.40 17.04 -17.78
N GLY A 90 -12.58 17.07 -18.84
CA GLY A 90 -12.70 18.02 -19.95
C GLY A 90 -11.91 19.32 -19.74
N GLU A 91 -11.66 20.02 -20.84
CA GLU A 91 -10.85 21.25 -20.88
C GLU A 91 -11.50 22.42 -20.12
N GLU A 92 -12.81 22.60 -20.29
CA GLU A 92 -13.57 23.69 -19.63
C GLU A 92 -13.50 23.58 -18.10
N LYS A 93 -13.83 22.40 -17.56
CA LYS A 93 -13.76 22.13 -16.12
C LYS A 93 -12.32 22.22 -15.60
N THR A 94 -11.35 21.71 -16.36
CA THR A 94 -9.93 21.78 -15.95
C THR A 94 -9.45 23.22 -15.85
N THR A 95 -9.88 24.08 -16.78
CA THR A 95 -9.54 25.51 -16.78
C THR A 95 -10.18 26.23 -15.59
N ALA A 96 -11.46 25.97 -15.30
CA ALA A 96 -12.15 26.52 -14.14
C ALA A 96 -11.50 26.11 -12.80
N LEU A 97 -10.95 24.89 -12.75
CA LEU A 97 -10.36 24.28 -11.56
C LEU A 97 -8.85 24.48 -11.45
N ALA A 98 -8.23 25.22 -12.38
CA ALA A 98 -6.78 25.40 -12.45
C ALA A 98 -6.19 26.01 -11.16
N GLN A 99 -6.92 26.94 -10.53
CA GLN A 99 -6.49 27.59 -9.29
C GLN A 99 -6.39 26.65 -8.08
N TYR A 100 -7.08 25.50 -8.12
CA TYR A 100 -7.10 24.51 -7.04
C TYR A 100 -6.08 23.38 -7.26
N GLN A 101 -5.35 23.40 -8.37
CA GLN A 101 -4.32 22.39 -8.65
C GLN A 101 -3.11 22.60 -7.75
N GLY A 102 -2.72 21.56 -7.01
CA GLY A 102 -1.59 21.61 -6.09
C GLY A 102 -1.90 22.21 -4.71
N VAL A 103 -3.15 22.62 -4.47
CA VAL A 103 -3.59 23.08 -3.14
C VAL A 103 -3.70 21.87 -2.20
N VAL A 104 -2.98 21.93 -1.08
CA VAL A 104 -2.85 20.84 -0.10
C VAL A 104 -3.98 20.85 0.94
N SER A 105 -4.52 22.01 1.27
CA SER A 105 -5.64 22.18 2.21
C SER A 105 -6.71 23.06 1.58
N LEU A 106 -7.93 22.55 1.50
CA LEU A 106 -9.07 23.23 0.90
C LEU A 106 -9.97 23.77 2.00
N THR A 107 -10.43 25.01 1.85
CA THR A 107 -11.53 25.51 2.66
C THR A 107 -12.84 24.81 2.26
N LYS A 108 -13.90 24.92 3.08
CA LYS A 108 -15.22 24.39 2.71
C LYS A 108 -15.75 25.02 1.41
N GLU A 109 -15.42 26.29 1.16
CA GLU A 109 -15.84 27.02 -0.03
C GLU A 109 -15.12 26.51 -1.27
N ASP A 110 -13.80 26.29 -1.17
CA ASP A 110 -13.01 25.70 -2.25
C ASP A 110 -13.46 24.27 -2.57
N ALA A 111 -13.64 23.44 -1.54
CA ALA A 111 -14.13 22.08 -1.69
C ALA A 111 -15.52 22.03 -2.34
N LYS A 112 -16.42 22.94 -1.94
CA LYS A 112 -17.73 23.09 -2.58
C LYS A 112 -17.59 23.46 -4.05
N ALA A 113 -16.80 24.48 -4.38
CA ALA A 113 -16.59 24.92 -5.76
C ALA A 113 -16.04 23.79 -6.64
N ILE A 114 -15.08 23.01 -6.12
CA ILE A 114 -14.51 21.87 -6.83
C ILE A 114 -15.56 20.78 -7.05
N ILE A 115 -16.25 20.35 -6.00
CA ILE A 115 -17.19 19.22 -6.07
C ILE A 115 -18.37 19.55 -6.99
N THR A 116 -18.96 20.74 -6.90
CA THR A 116 -20.09 21.13 -7.75
C THR A 116 -19.69 21.32 -9.21
N THR A 117 -18.44 21.70 -9.48
CA THR A 117 -17.91 21.79 -10.85
C THR A 117 -17.67 20.41 -11.46
N ILE A 118 -17.12 19.47 -10.68
CA ILE A 118 -16.84 18.11 -11.16
C ILE A 118 -18.15 17.34 -11.34
N TRP A 119 -19.02 17.33 -10.32
CA TRP A 119 -20.27 16.56 -10.25
C TRP A 119 -21.50 17.46 -10.04
N PRO A 120 -21.88 18.30 -11.02
CA PRO A 120 -23.03 19.21 -10.89
C PRO A 120 -24.37 18.48 -10.71
N GLU A 121 -24.47 17.25 -11.20
CA GLU A 121 -25.68 16.42 -11.09
C GLU A 121 -25.87 15.87 -9.67
N ALA A 122 -24.78 15.57 -8.98
CA ALA A 122 -24.82 15.05 -7.61
C ALA A 122 -25.40 16.08 -6.63
N GLU A 123 -25.17 17.38 -6.86
CA GLU A 123 -25.73 18.45 -6.03
C GLU A 123 -27.27 18.47 -6.09
N LYS A 124 -27.85 18.08 -7.23
CA LYS A 124 -29.32 18.01 -7.39
C LYS A 124 -29.88 16.69 -6.90
N ALA A 125 -29.20 15.58 -7.19
CA ALA A 125 -29.66 14.23 -6.89
C ALA A 125 -29.50 13.85 -5.41
N SER A 126 -28.32 14.15 -4.82
CA SER A 126 -27.95 13.71 -3.47
C SER A 126 -27.18 14.81 -2.71
N PRO A 127 -27.85 15.91 -2.32
CA PRO A 127 -27.21 17.04 -1.62
C PRO A 127 -26.48 16.63 -0.33
N ALA A 128 -26.99 15.62 0.39
CA ALA A 128 -26.39 15.11 1.61
C ALA A 128 -25.00 14.51 1.38
N GLU A 129 -24.83 13.77 0.29
CA GLU A 129 -23.55 13.12 -0.08
C GLU A 129 -22.53 14.15 -0.57
N VAL A 130 -22.99 15.18 -1.27
CA VAL A 130 -22.15 16.35 -1.60
C VAL A 130 -21.69 17.07 -0.34
N PHE A 131 -22.58 17.27 0.64
CA PHE A 131 -22.21 17.88 1.92
C PHE A 131 -21.22 17.02 2.72
N LYS A 132 -21.41 15.69 2.73
CA LYS A 132 -20.47 14.72 3.32
C LYS A 132 -19.10 14.85 2.68
N ALA A 133 -19.04 14.87 1.35
CA ALA A 133 -17.81 15.03 0.58
C ALA A 133 -17.07 16.35 0.87
N ILE A 134 -17.80 17.47 0.90
CA ILE A 134 -17.23 18.80 1.24
C ILE A 134 -16.64 18.79 2.64
N THR A 135 -17.37 18.20 3.59
CA THR A 135 -16.95 18.13 4.99
C THR A 135 -15.68 17.29 5.13
N LEU A 136 -15.60 16.14 4.46
CA LEU A 136 -14.41 15.30 4.44
C LEU A 136 -13.20 16.00 3.82
N CYS A 137 -13.39 16.69 2.69
CA CYS A 137 -12.32 17.43 2.04
C CYS A 137 -11.74 18.53 2.93
N SER A 138 -12.60 19.29 3.61
CA SER A 138 -12.17 20.37 4.49
C SER A 138 -11.57 19.87 5.81
N GLN A 139 -12.15 18.84 6.43
CA GLN A 139 -11.65 18.32 7.72
C GLN A 139 -10.33 17.59 7.57
N TYR A 140 -10.22 16.74 6.56
CA TYR A 140 -9.08 15.86 6.37
C TYR A 140 -8.12 16.35 5.29
N GLY A 141 -8.25 17.60 4.81
CA GLY A 141 -7.39 18.17 3.77
C GLY A 141 -7.29 17.28 2.53
N LEU A 142 -8.43 16.76 2.05
CA LEU A 142 -8.51 15.93 0.85
C LEU A 142 -8.84 16.80 -0.36
N ASN A 143 -8.30 16.45 -1.53
CA ASN A 143 -8.53 17.18 -2.77
C ASN A 143 -9.14 16.24 -3.81
N PRO A 144 -10.40 16.45 -4.24
CA PRO A 144 -11.04 15.63 -5.26
C PRO A 144 -10.26 15.59 -6.59
N LEU A 145 -9.56 16.68 -6.92
CA LEU A 145 -8.71 16.73 -8.12
C LEU A 145 -7.51 15.81 -8.05
N MET A 146 -7.14 15.34 -6.85
CA MET A 146 -6.06 14.38 -6.62
C MET A 146 -6.59 12.94 -6.49
N ARG A 147 -7.85 12.68 -6.87
CA ARG A 147 -8.53 11.39 -6.73
C ARG A 147 -8.70 10.93 -5.28
N HIS A 148 -8.72 11.89 -4.35
CA HIS A 148 -8.86 11.52 -2.96
C HIS A 148 -10.29 11.08 -2.59
N LEU A 149 -11.28 11.60 -3.31
CA LEU A 149 -12.69 11.39 -3.04
C LEU A 149 -13.46 11.34 -4.35
N PHE A 150 -14.48 10.48 -4.39
CA PHE A 150 -15.33 10.24 -5.55
C PHE A 150 -16.80 10.34 -5.15
N LEU A 151 -17.63 10.87 -6.05
CA LEU A 151 -19.08 10.72 -6.00
C LEU A 151 -19.49 9.74 -7.10
N VAL A 152 -19.92 8.56 -6.70
CA VAL A 152 -20.26 7.46 -7.61
C VAL A 152 -21.77 7.41 -7.81
N PRO A 153 -22.28 7.51 -9.05
CA PRO A 153 -23.70 7.40 -9.32
C PRO A 153 -24.16 5.94 -9.28
N TYR A 154 -25.31 5.71 -8.64
CA TYR A 154 -26.01 4.45 -8.61
C TYR A 154 -27.47 4.66 -9.04
N TRP A 155 -27.97 3.75 -9.86
CA TRP A 155 -29.36 3.78 -10.31
C TRP A 155 -30.29 3.22 -9.23
N ASN A 156 -31.11 4.09 -8.65
CA ASN A 156 -32.14 3.71 -7.72
C ASN A 156 -33.37 3.19 -8.48
N THR A 157 -33.59 1.88 -8.47
CA THR A 157 -34.72 1.23 -9.17
C THR A 157 -36.08 1.68 -8.63
N LYS A 158 -36.18 1.94 -7.32
CA LYS A 158 -37.41 2.41 -6.66
C LYS A 158 -37.75 3.85 -7.04
N ALA A 159 -36.76 4.73 -6.98
CA ALA A 159 -36.93 6.15 -7.27
C ALA A 159 -36.80 6.51 -8.76
N ARG A 160 -36.36 5.57 -9.60
CA ARG A 160 -36.07 5.74 -11.04
C ARG A 160 -35.19 6.95 -11.33
N ARG A 161 -34.16 7.14 -10.51
CA ARG A 161 -33.18 8.22 -10.63
C ARG A 161 -31.81 7.74 -10.19
N TYR A 162 -30.76 8.47 -10.58
CA TYR A 162 -29.44 8.27 -10.01
C TYR A 162 -29.36 8.91 -8.63
N ASP A 163 -28.97 8.14 -7.62
CA ASP A 163 -28.49 8.65 -6.35
C ASP A 163 -26.95 8.50 -6.33
N TYR A 164 -26.25 9.45 -5.72
CA TYR A 164 -24.78 9.42 -5.64
C TYR A 164 -24.35 8.94 -4.26
N VAL A 165 -23.20 8.28 -4.17
CA VAL A 165 -22.58 7.87 -2.91
C VAL A 165 -21.16 8.43 -2.84
N CYS A 166 -20.82 9.00 -1.68
CA CYS A 166 -19.47 9.49 -1.38
C CYS A 166 -18.56 8.32 -1.00
N VAL A 167 -17.47 8.15 -1.77
CA VAL A 167 -16.49 7.09 -1.57
C VAL A 167 -15.08 7.69 -1.51
N MET A 168 -14.22 7.16 -0.65
CA MET A 168 -12.82 7.56 -0.53
C MET A 168 -11.89 6.62 -1.29
N GLY A 169 -10.82 7.17 -1.86
CA GLY A 169 -9.71 6.35 -2.36
C GLY A 169 -8.88 5.79 -1.19
N ILE A 170 -8.31 4.60 -1.36
CA ILE A 170 -7.42 4.00 -0.35
C ILE A 170 -6.16 4.85 -0.13
N THR A 171 -5.66 5.56 -1.14
CA THR A 171 -4.51 6.47 -0.93
C THR A 171 -4.86 7.66 -0.05
N SER A 172 -6.10 8.15 -0.08
CA SER A 172 -6.58 9.16 0.86
C SER A 172 -6.56 8.66 2.28
N ASN A 173 -6.96 7.40 2.47
CA ASN A 173 -6.93 6.78 3.79
C ASN A 173 -5.49 6.72 4.32
N ARG A 174 -4.54 6.31 3.46
CA ARG A 174 -3.11 6.30 3.77
C ARG A 174 -2.55 7.70 4.04
N LEU A 175 -3.00 8.70 3.29
CA LEU A 175 -2.60 10.10 3.44
C LEU A 175 -3.08 10.70 4.76
N ILE A 176 -4.30 10.38 5.20
CA ILE A 176 -4.80 10.81 6.51
C ILE A 176 -3.97 10.16 7.61
N ALA A 177 -3.74 8.85 7.51
CA ALA A 177 -2.92 8.13 8.48
C ALA A 177 -1.48 8.68 8.56
N SER A 178 -0.85 8.99 7.41
CA SER A 178 0.52 9.52 7.38
C SER A 178 0.64 10.96 7.91
N ARG A 179 -0.46 11.70 7.99
CA ARG A 179 -0.51 13.02 8.64
C ARG A 179 -0.57 12.92 10.17
N ASN A 180 -1.01 11.78 10.70
CA ASN A 180 -0.95 11.50 12.13
C ASN A 180 0.48 11.11 12.51
N HIS A 181 0.96 9.92 12.09
CA HIS A 181 2.32 9.45 12.36
C HIS A 181 2.91 8.66 11.17
N HIS A 182 4.20 8.36 11.25
CA HIS A 182 4.84 7.44 10.30
C HIS A 182 4.43 6.00 10.64
N TRP A 183 3.84 5.31 9.67
CA TRP A 183 3.47 3.92 9.81
C TRP A 183 4.00 3.08 8.65
N THR A 184 4.16 1.79 8.89
CA THR A 184 4.64 0.83 7.90
C THR A 184 3.83 -0.46 7.96
N PHE A 185 3.72 -1.13 6.83
CA PHE A 185 3.26 -2.51 6.79
C PHE A 185 4.34 -3.45 7.35
N LEU A 186 3.89 -4.55 7.95
CA LEU A 186 4.71 -5.67 8.39
C LEU A 186 4.37 -6.93 7.58
N ASP A 187 5.28 -7.90 7.53
CA ASP A 187 5.07 -9.25 7.00
C ASP A 187 4.44 -9.35 5.59
N ASP A 188 4.84 -8.47 4.67
CA ASP A 188 4.32 -8.41 3.28
C ASP A 188 2.78 -8.31 3.22
N THR A 189 2.19 -7.51 4.11
CA THR A 189 0.74 -7.23 4.14
C THR A 189 0.43 -5.84 3.55
N PRO A 190 -0.81 -5.55 3.08
CA PRO A 190 -2.00 -6.42 3.06
C PRO A 190 -1.88 -7.55 2.03
N ARG A 191 -2.34 -8.76 2.42
CA ARG A 191 -2.41 -9.93 1.54
C ARG A 191 -3.57 -10.84 1.92
N ILE A 192 -3.92 -11.76 1.03
CA ILE A 192 -4.84 -12.86 1.35
C ILE A 192 -4.28 -13.67 2.52
N SER A 193 -5.14 -13.97 3.48
CA SER A 193 -4.77 -14.76 4.64
C SER A 193 -4.53 -16.22 4.28
N THR A 194 -3.60 -16.85 4.99
CA THR A 194 -3.42 -18.30 4.91
C THR A 194 -4.46 -19.03 5.75
N GLU A 195 -4.76 -20.28 5.40
CA GLU A 195 -5.71 -21.11 6.15
C GLU A 195 -5.31 -21.23 7.63
N ASP A 196 -4.01 -21.37 7.93
CA ASP A 196 -3.49 -21.43 9.29
C ASP A 196 -3.78 -20.16 10.09
N GLU A 197 -3.63 -18.98 9.47
CA GLU A 197 -3.92 -17.70 10.10
C GLU A 197 -5.43 -17.54 10.34
N GLU A 198 -6.27 -17.99 9.40
CA GLU A 198 -7.72 -17.97 9.55
C GLU A 198 -8.21 -18.91 10.66
N ILE A 199 -7.69 -20.14 10.70
CA ILE A 199 -8.01 -21.10 11.76
C ILE A 199 -7.56 -20.54 13.11
N LYS A 200 -6.39 -19.90 13.18
CA LYS A 200 -5.90 -19.27 14.41
C LYS A 200 -6.79 -18.13 14.89
N HIS A 201 -7.30 -17.28 13.98
CA HIS A 201 -8.11 -16.11 14.34
C HIS A 201 -9.59 -16.45 14.55
N TYR A 202 -10.21 -17.11 13.57
CA TYR A 202 -11.65 -17.39 13.53
C TYR A 202 -12.03 -18.76 14.11
N ARG A 203 -11.07 -19.63 14.42
CA ARG A 203 -11.26 -21.03 14.87
C ARG A 203 -11.92 -21.96 13.86
N LYS A 204 -12.39 -21.43 12.72
CA LYS A 204 -13.01 -22.17 11.62
C LYS A 204 -12.62 -21.55 10.28
N LEU A 205 -12.37 -22.42 9.30
CA LEU A 205 -12.26 -22.03 7.90
C LEU A 205 -13.66 -21.77 7.35
N ASN A 206 -13.84 -20.67 6.62
CA ASN A 206 -15.10 -20.39 5.94
C ASN A 206 -14.87 -20.30 4.43
N PRO A 207 -15.20 -21.34 3.65
CA PRO A 207 -14.94 -21.36 2.22
C PRO A 207 -15.84 -20.39 1.42
N ASP A 208 -16.89 -19.83 2.05
CA ASP A 208 -17.79 -18.86 1.40
C ASP A 208 -17.31 -17.40 1.55
N LYS A 209 -16.17 -17.17 2.22
CA LYS A 209 -15.60 -15.83 2.43
C LYS A 209 -14.14 -15.79 2.01
N LEU A 210 -13.77 -14.79 1.23
CA LEU A 210 -12.39 -14.41 1.03
C LEU A 210 -11.95 -13.51 2.18
N ARG A 211 -10.74 -13.74 2.70
CA ARG A 211 -10.19 -12.96 3.80
C ARG A 211 -8.79 -12.45 3.48
N ALA A 212 -8.50 -11.27 3.99
CA ALA A 212 -7.17 -10.68 3.94
C ALA A 212 -6.75 -10.24 5.32
N ILE A 213 -5.44 -10.29 5.55
CA ILE A 213 -4.79 -9.84 6.78
C ILE A 213 -3.93 -8.62 6.46
N VAL A 214 -3.99 -7.65 7.36
CA VAL A 214 -3.04 -6.55 7.41
C VAL A 214 -2.36 -6.52 8.77
N LYS A 215 -1.05 -6.25 8.78
CA LYS A 215 -0.28 -5.95 9.97
C LYS A 215 0.40 -4.61 9.75
N ILE A 216 0.10 -3.65 10.60
CA ILE A 216 0.71 -2.32 10.53
C ILE A 216 1.34 -1.97 11.86
N ARG A 217 2.40 -1.18 11.76
CA ARG A 217 3.11 -0.62 12.90
C ARG A 217 3.25 0.88 12.76
N ASP A 218 2.91 1.58 13.81
CA ASP A 218 3.32 2.97 14.00
C ASP A 218 4.79 3.00 14.44
N VAL A 219 5.63 3.67 13.65
CA VAL A 219 7.07 3.77 13.88
C VAL A 219 7.37 4.69 15.06
N ASP A 220 6.55 5.73 15.24
CA ASP A 220 6.75 6.77 16.23
C ASP A 220 6.32 6.28 17.63
N THR A 221 5.19 5.55 17.72
CA THR A 221 4.68 5.02 19.00
C THR A 221 5.08 3.58 19.28
N GLY A 222 5.48 2.83 18.25
CA GLY A 222 5.75 1.39 18.34
C GLY A 222 4.49 0.52 18.45
N ALA A 223 3.29 1.10 18.34
CA ALA A 223 2.04 0.36 18.38
C ALA A 223 1.90 -0.55 17.15
N GLU A 224 1.55 -1.81 17.36
CA GLU A 224 1.34 -2.79 16.30
C GLU A 224 -0.10 -3.27 16.32
N VAL A 225 -0.70 -3.32 15.13
CA VAL A 225 -2.10 -3.71 14.94
C VAL A 225 -2.17 -4.76 13.85
N THR A 226 -2.94 -5.81 14.11
CA THR A 226 -3.33 -6.80 13.10
C THR A 226 -4.83 -6.69 12.87
N ALA A 227 -5.23 -6.48 11.63
CA ALA A 227 -6.63 -6.39 11.24
C ALA A 227 -6.93 -7.30 10.06
N TRP A 228 -8.23 -7.54 9.86
CA TRP A 228 -8.75 -8.51 8.93
C TRP A 228 -9.87 -7.90 8.10
N GLY A 229 -9.80 -8.12 6.79
CA GLY A 229 -10.86 -7.78 5.85
C GLY A 229 -11.60 -9.05 5.45
N GLU A 230 -12.91 -8.96 5.29
CA GLU A 230 -13.74 -10.04 4.76
C GLU A 230 -14.49 -9.59 3.50
N TRP A 231 -14.61 -10.50 2.54
CA TRP A 231 -15.45 -10.36 1.36
C TRP A 231 -16.24 -11.65 1.12
N PRO A 232 -17.58 -11.63 1.14
CA PRO A 232 -18.37 -12.82 0.81
C PRO A 232 -18.22 -13.14 -0.67
N LEU A 233 -17.89 -14.39 -1.00
CA LEU A 233 -17.69 -14.84 -2.40
C LEU A 233 -19.02 -14.96 -3.17
N TRP A 234 -20.11 -15.15 -2.45
CA TRP A 234 -21.43 -15.42 -3.00
C TRP A 234 -22.45 -14.46 -2.41
N LYS A 235 -23.39 -14.00 -3.24
CA LYS A 235 -24.60 -13.31 -2.80
C LYS A 235 -25.84 -14.08 -3.26
N LEU A 236 -26.93 -13.92 -2.51
CA LEU A 236 -28.22 -14.51 -2.85
C LEU A 236 -29.01 -13.51 -3.68
N THR A 237 -29.48 -13.92 -4.86
CA THR A 237 -30.42 -13.12 -5.64
C THR A 237 -31.81 -13.11 -5.00
N LYS A 238 -32.70 -12.23 -5.47
CA LYS A 238 -34.12 -12.19 -5.05
C LYS A 238 -34.83 -13.53 -5.26
N GLU A 239 -34.37 -14.35 -6.22
CA GLU A 239 -34.86 -15.71 -6.48
C GLU A 239 -34.19 -16.79 -5.61
N GLY A 240 -33.34 -16.41 -4.65
CA GLY A 240 -32.62 -17.32 -3.75
C GLY A 240 -31.45 -18.06 -4.40
N LYS A 241 -30.98 -17.64 -5.58
CA LYS A 241 -29.84 -18.28 -6.26
C LYS A 241 -28.53 -17.69 -5.76
N ARG A 242 -27.53 -18.53 -5.51
CA ARG A 242 -26.16 -18.09 -5.23
C ARG A 242 -25.50 -17.63 -6.53
N VAL A 243 -25.09 -16.37 -6.58
CA VAL A 243 -24.30 -15.80 -7.68
C VAL A 243 -22.98 -15.26 -7.11
N PRO A 244 -21.88 -15.26 -7.89
CA PRO A 244 -20.63 -14.62 -7.48
C PRO A 244 -20.88 -13.18 -7.05
N ASN A 245 -20.34 -12.80 -5.89
CA ASN A 245 -20.42 -11.44 -5.38
C ASN A 245 -19.22 -10.63 -5.86
N GLU A 246 -19.21 -10.32 -7.16
CA GLU A 246 -18.15 -9.53 -7.76
C GLU A 246 -18.22 -8.08 -7.28
N PRO A 247 -17.07 -7.45 -6.98
CA PRO A 247 -17.03 -6.04 -6.64
C PRO A 247 -17.43 -5.21 -7.86
N LYS A 248 -18.05 -4.05 -7.60
CA LYS A 248 -18.35 -3.12 -8.68
C LYS A 248 -17.04 -2.56 -9.26
N GLY A 249 -16.93 -2.50 -10.58
CA GLY A 249 -15.75 -1.99 -11.29
C GLY A 249 -14.66 -3.01 -11.57
N THR A 250 -15.00 -4.28 -11.75
CA THR A 250 -14.06 -5.32 -12.22
C THR A 250 -13.36 -4.93 -13.52
N ASP A 251 -14.08 -4.25 -14.43
CA ASP A 251 -13.56 -3.64 -15.65
C ASP A 251 -12.52 -2.52 -15.41
N LYS A 252 -12.52 -1.95 -14.19
CA LYS A 252 -11.63 -0.87 -13.76
C LYS A 252 -10.55 -1.33 -12.79
N GLY A 253 -10.36 -2.64 -12.67
CA GLY A 253 -9.29 -3.24 -11.85
C GLY A 253 -9.68 -3.58 -10.42
N ASN A 254 -10.94 -3.40 -10.01
CA ASN A 254 -11.40 -3.89 -8.70
C ASN A 254 -11.58 -5.41 -8.76
N SER A 255 -10.66 -6.16 -8.15
CA SER A 255 -10.84 -7.60 -7.89
C SER A 255 -11.34 -7.85 -6.46
N MET A 256 -11.90 -9.03 -6.20
CA MET A 256 -12.31 -9.41 -4.83
C MET A 256 -11.12 -9.39 -3.88
N GLU A 257 -9.96 -9.88 -4.34
CA GLU A 257 -8.70 -9.89 -3.59
C GLU A 257 -8.25 -8.48 -3.22
N ASN A 258 -8.32 -7.55 -4.18
CA ASN A 258 -7.93 -6.17 -3.93
C ASN A 258 -8.88 -5.50 -2.93
N MET A 259 -10.18 -5.66 -3.10
CA MET A 259 -11.17 -5.05 -2.22
C MET A 259 -11.10 -5.61 -0.79
N VAL A 260 -10.84 -6.91 -0.61
CA VAL A 260 -10.66 -7.46 0.73
C VAL A 260 -9.39 -6.94 1.40
N CYS A 261 -8.30 -6.76 0.64
CA CYS A 261 -7.06 -6.13 1.14
C CYS A 261 -7.28 -4.67 1.54
N ILE A 262 -8.02 -3.89 0.74
CA ILE A 262 -8.40 -2.50 1.06
C ILE A 262 -9.22 -2.44 2.34
N ARG A 263 -10.19 -3.36 2.54
CA ARG A 263 -10.98 -3.46 3.77
C ARG A 263 -10.11 -3.79 4.98
N ALA A 264 -9.22 -4.77 4.85
CA ALA A 264 -8.29 -5.16 5.92
C ALA A 264 -7.43 -3.97 6.31
N GLU A 265 -6.82 -3.31 5.33
CA GLU A 265 -5.98 -2.13 5.53
C GLU A 265 -6.74 -0.99 6.22
N ARG A 266 -7.92 -0.65 5.72
CA ARG A 266 -8.75 0.41 6.30
C ARG A 266 -9.03 0.14 7.78
N LYS A 267 -9.44 -1.09 8.11
CA LYS A 267 -9.70 -1.52 9.48
C LYS A 267 -8.44 -1.47 10.34
N GLY A 268 -7.29 -1.86 9.80
CA GLY A 268 -6.00 -1.77 10.48
C GLY A 268 -5.67 -0.33 10.86
N ILE A 269 -5.76 0.58 9.89
CA ILE A 269 -5.51 2.00 10.08
C ILE A 269 -6.48 2.62 11.09
N ASP A 270 -7.78 2.29 11.01
CA ASP A 270 -8.79 2.77 11.97
C ASP A 270 -8.53 2.29 13.40
N MET A 271 -8.01 1.06 13.56
CA MET A 271 -7.59 0.52 14.85
C MET A 271 -6.30 1.17 15.37
N LEU A 272 -5.40 1.58 14.48
CA LEU A 272 -4.14 2.25 14.85
C LEU A 272 -4.37 3.71 15.26
N TYR A 273 -5.29 4.40 14.58
CA TYR A 273 -5.63 5.81 14.82
C TYR A 273 -7.13 5.98 15.11
N PRO A 274 -7.63 5.46 16.24
CA PRO A 274 -9.05 5.55 16.57
C PRO A 274 -9.46 7.02 16.73
N ALA A 275 -10.62 7.38 16.17
CA ALA A 275 -11.22 8.72 16.14
C ALA A 275 -10.50 9.78 15.27
N ASP A 276 -9.26 9.56 14.84
CA ASP A 276 -8.55 10.46 13.92
C ASP A 276 -8.80 10.11 12.44
N MET A 277 -9.39 8.95 12.17
CA MET A 277 -9.79 8.52 10.85
C MET A 277 -11.23 8.94 10.54
N PRO A 278 -11.59 9.13 9.25
CA PRO A 278 -12.97 9.36 8.84
C PRO A 278 -13.93 8.31 9.40
N PRO A 279 -15.22 8.62 9.59
CA PRO A 279 -16.21 7.63 10.00
C PRO A 279 -16.18 6.34 9.14
N ALA A 280 -16.34 5.18 9.80
CA ALA A 280 -16.25 3.85 9.17
C ALA A 280 -17.38 3.56 8.16
N ASP A 281 -18.48 4.33 8.20
CA ASP A 281 -19.58 4.28 7.23
C ASP A 281 -19.22 4.92 5.88
N ILE A 282 -18.03 5.52 5.76
CA ILE A 282 -17.54 6.02 4.47
C ILE A 282 -16.80 4.88 3.76
N PRO A 283 -17.34 4.41 2.63
CA PRO A 283 -16.70 3.34 1.90
C PRO A 283 -15.36 3.77 1.31
N VAL A 284 -14.45 2.80 1.21
CA VAL A 284 -13.11 2.98 0.62
C VAL A 284 -12.96 2.04 -0.57
N ILE A 285 -12.43 2.56 -1.67
CA ILE A 285 -12.21 1.85 -2.94
C ILE A 285 -10.77 2.04 -3.42
N ASP A 286 -10.39 1.27 -4.43
CA ASP A 286 -9.14 1.49 -5.14
C ASP A 286 -9.22 2.78 -5.98
N ASP A 287 -8.12 3.53 -6.01
CA ASP A 287 -7.97 4.75 -6.81
C ASP A 287 -8.07 4.52 -8.33
N SER A 288 -7.86 3.29 -8.77
CA SER A 288 -8.04 2.85 -10.16
C SER A 288 -9.50 2.81 -10.60
N TYR A 289 -10.45 2.82 -9.65
CA TYR A 289 -11.89 3.01 -9.89
C TYR A 289 -12.18 4.47 -10.31
N ALA A 290 -11.68 4.87 -11.48
CA ALA A 290 -12.01 6.16 -12.07
C ALA A 290 -13.33 6.04 -12.81
N VAL A 291 -14.45 6.37 -12.16
CA VAL A 291 -15.66 6.76 -12.89
C VAL A 291 -15.42 8.19 -13.39
N ALA A 292 -15.22 8.35 -14.70
CA ALA A 292 -15.11 9.68 -15.29
C ALA A 292 -16.41 10.47 -14.97
N PRO A 293 -16.33 11.71 -14.49
CA PRO A 293 -17.51 12.54 -14.25
C PRO A 293 -18.19 12.83 -15.58
N GLY A 294 -19.29 12.13 -15.85
CA GLY A 294 -20.03 12.16 -17.12
C GLY A 294 -20.08 10.82 -17.85
N GLY A 295 -19.35 9.80 -17.38
CA GLY A 295 -19.65 8.43 -17.76
C GLY A 295 -20.93 8.01 -17.07
N SER A 296 -22.01 7.83 -17.83
CA SER A 296 -23.12 6.99 -17.38
C SER A 296 -22.50 5.71 -16.80
N GLY A 297 -22.92 5.29 -15.61
CA GLY A 297 -22.60 3.96 -15.10
C GLY A 297 -23.30 2.87 -15.91
N GLU A 298 -23.30 3.00 -17.24
CA GLU A 298 -23.80 2.01 -18.16
C GLU A 298 -22.73 0.93 -18.27
N THR A 299 -23.10 -0.27 -17.83
CA THR A 299 -22.48 -1.49 -18.32
C THR A 299 -22.60 -1.53 -19.86
N SER A 300 -21.85 -2.40 -20.53
CA SER A 300 -21.93 -2.62 -21.99
C SER A 300 -23.35 -2.90 -22.52
N ASP A 301 -24.30 -3.12 -21.61
CA ASP A 301 -25.66 -3.59 -21.86
C ASP A 301 -26.71 -2.48 -21.58
N GLY A 302 -26.28 -1.25 -21.25
CA GLY A 302 -27.18 -0.10 -21.07
C GLY A 302 -28.02 -0.13 -19.78
N THR A 303 -27.70 -1.01 -18.84
CA THR A 303 -28.32 -1.06 -17.51
C THR A 303 -27.48 -0.27 -16.52
N GLY A 304 -28.07 0.78 -15.95
CA GLY A 304 -27.46 1.55 -14.86
C GLY A 304 -27.17 0.66 -13.65
N ILE A 305 -26.13 1.00 -12.88
CA ILE A 305 -25.71 0.24 -11.69
C ILE A 305 -26.87 0.19 -10.68
N GLU A 306 -27.56 -0.94 -10.55
CA GLU A 306 -28.69 -1.06 -9.63
C GLU A 306 -28.25 -0.91 -8.15
N LEU A 307 -29.01 -0.08 -7.43
CA LEU A 307 -29.08 -0.01 -5.98
C LEU A 307 -30.06 -1.08 -5.49
N ASP A 308 -29.55 -2.20 -5.01
CA ASP A 308 -30.16 -2.87 -3.87
C ASP A 308 -29.41 -2.34 -2.63
N ASP A 309 -30.14 -1.89 -1.61
CA ASP A 309 -29.59 -1.21 -0.42
C ASP A 309 -28.58 -2.10 0.36
N GLU A 310 -28.53 -3.41 0.08
CA GLU A 310 -27.59 -4.40 0.64
C GLU A 310 -26.32 -4.65 -0.22
N ASP A 311 -26.25 -4.07 -1.43
CA ASP A 311 -25.29 -4.47 -2.48
C ASP A 311 -24.09 -3.52 -2.64
N ILE A 312 -24.02 -2.42 -1.87
CA ILE A 312 -22.95 -1.43 -2.04
C ILE A 312 -21.71 -1.85 -1.25
N PHE A 313 -21.87 -2.25 0.00
CA PHE A 313 -20.85 -2.87 0.83
C PHE A 313 -21.59 -3.77 1.82
N PRO A 314 -21.47 -5.11 1.77
CA PRO A 314 -22.03 -5.94 2.84
C PRO A 314 -21.47 -5.44 4.16
N ASP A 315 -22.35 -4.98 5.05
CA ASP A 315 -21.97 -4.54 6.39
C ASP A 315 -21.11 -5.63 7.04
N ASP A 316 -20.01 -5.25 7.68
CA ASP A 316 -19.32 -6.11 8.63
C ASP A 316 -20.35 -6.39 9.74
N GLU A 317 -21.09 -7.51 9.65
CA GLU A 317 -21.93 -7.97 10.75
C GLU A 317 -21.05 -7.94 12.01
N PRO A 318 -21.45 -7.19 13.06
CA PRO A 318 -20.67 -7.14 14.28
C PRO A 318 -20.53 -8.58 14.78
N ALA A 319 -19.30 -9.01 15.02
CA ALA A 319 -18.96 -10.35 15.48
C ALA A 319 -20.02 -10.79 16.50
N GLU A 320 -20.80 -11.80 16.11
CA GLU A 320 -21.88 -12.37 16.90
C GLU A 320 -21.36 -12.56 18.32
N LYS A 321 -21.91 -11.77 19.27
CA LYS A 321 -21.62 -11.90 20.70
C LYS A 321 -22.10 -13.29 21.08
N THR A 322 -21.19 -14.25 21.01
CA THR A 322 -21.42 -15.61 21.47
C THR A 322 -21.59 -15.51 22.97
N GLU A 323 -22.84 -15.53 23.44
CA GLU A 323 -23.16 -15.66 24.85
C GLU A 323 -22.44 -16.91 25.40
N PRO A 324 -21.96 -16.86 26.65
CA PRO A 324 -21.26 -17.98 27.24
C PRO A 324 -22.24 -19.13 27.46
N LEU A 325 -22.23 -20.09 26.54
CA LEU A 325 -22.86 -21.39 26.73
C LEU A 325 -22.28 -22.03 27.99
N GLN A 326 -23.14 -22.16 29.01
CA GLN A 326 -22.86 -22.87 30.25
C GLN A 326 -22.40 -24.29 29.91
N LEU A 327 -21.11 -24.57 30.13
CA LEU A 327 -20.56 -25.92 30.03
C LEU A 327 -21.20 -26.80 31.11
N LYS A 328 -22.05 -27.73 30.68
CA LYS A 328 -22.21 -29.00 31.39
C LYS A 328 -20.90 -29.76 31.23
N SER A 329 -20.27 -30.05 32.36
CA SER A 329 -19.08 -30.88 32.48
C SER A 329 -19.37 -32.31 32.03
N GLU A 330 -18.87 -32.69 30.86
CA GLU A 330 -18.61 -34.08 30.54
C GLU A 330 -17.10 -34.31 30.49
N ALA A 331 -16.64 -35.22 31.34
CA ALA A 331 -15.26 -35.57 31.52
C ALA A 331 -14.71 -36.26 30.26
N VAL A 332 -13.87 -35.55 29.50
CA VAL A 332 -13.06 -36.14 28.44
C VAL A 332 -11.78 -36.68 29.06
N LYS A 333 -11.60 -37.99 28.97
CA LYS A 333 -10.40 -38.73 29.36
C LYS A 333 -9.20 -38.22 28.58
N SER A 334 -8.13 -37.85 29.30
CA SER A 334 -6.82 -37.50 28.75
C SER A 334 -6.05 -38.77 28.37
N ASP A 335 -5.91 -39.04 27.08
CA ASP A 335 -4.91 -39.96 26.56
C ASP A 335 -3.54 -39.27 26.54
N THR A 336 -2.73 -39.53 27.58
CA THR A 336 -1.29 -39.27 27.55
C THR A 336 -0.60 -40.45 26.89
N SER A 337 -0.33 -40.36 25.58
CA SER A 337 0.61 -41.28 24.93
C SER A 337 2.04 -40.76 25.15
N SER A 338 2.80 -41.47 25.98
CA SER A 338 4.22 -41.24 26.21
C SER A 338 5.01 -41.68 24.98
N LYS A 339 5.27 -40.75 24.05
CA LYS A 339 6.31 -40.93 23.04
C LYS A 339 7.65 -41.09 23.76
N ALA A 340 8.45 -42.08 23.35
CA ALA A 340 9.80 -42.27 23.88
C ALA A 340 10.64 -40.99 23.66
N PRO A 341 11.47 -40.58 24.64
CA PRO A 341 12.24 -39.36 24.55
C PRO A 341 13.20 -39.42 23.35
N ARG A 342 13.20 -38.35 22.55
CA ARG A 342 14.10 -38.17 21.40
C ARG A 342 15.57 -38.20 21.85
N ASP A 343 16.44 -38.77 21.01
CA ASP A 343 17.89 -38.77 21.24
C ASP A 343 18.44 -37.33 21.28
N PRO A 344 18.97 -36.85 22.43
CA PRO A 344 19.46 -35.49 22.58
C PRO A 344 20.63 -35.15 21.65
N SER A 345 21.41 -36.14 21.21
CA SER A 345 22.56 -35.93 20.32
C SER A 345 22.17 -35.47 18.91
N SER A 346 20.90 -35.62 18.54
CA SER A 346 20.35 -35.14 17.26
C SER A 346 20.14 -33.62 17.21
N ILE A 347 20.19 -32.92 18.35
CA ILE A 347 19.90 -31.49 18.46
C ILE A 347 21.20 -30.69 18.41
N LYS A 348 21.52 -30.14 17.23
CA LYS A 348 22.79 -29.45 16.97
C LYS A 348 22.75 -27.93 17.16
N ASP A 349 21.57 -27.33 17.09
CA ASP A 349 21.38 -25.88 17.18
C ASP A 349 20.12 -25.53 17.98
N PHE A 350 19.98 -24.25 18.35
CA PHE A 350 18.84 -23.76 19.12
C PHE A 350 17.50 -23.84 18.35
N GLY A 351 17.53 -23.78 17.01
CA GLY A 351 16.35 -23.98 16.19
C GLY A 351 15.78 -25.39 16.35
N ASN A 352 16.65 -26.39 16.28
CA ASN A 352 16.35 -27.80 16.49
C ASN A 352 15.86 -28.07 17.92
N LEU A 353 16.42 -27.38 18.93
CA LEU A 353 15.94 -27.46 20.32
C LEU A 353 14.48 -27.01 20.42
N TYR A 354 14.14 -25.84 19.89
CA TYR A 354 12.78 -25.30 19.99
C TYR A 354 11.76 -26.16 19.25
N THR A 355 12.13 -26.71 18.10
CA THR A 355 11.29 -27.63 17.33
C THR A 355 11.09 -28.93 18.09
N ALA A 356 12.16 -29.54 18.62
CA ALA A 356 12.07 -30.78 19.39
C ALA A 356 11.18 -30.62 20.64
N CYS A 357 11.33 -29.53 21.41
CA CYS A 357 10.48 -29.28 22.58
C CYS A 357 9.00 -29.12 22.22
N ARG A 358 8.68 -28.50 21.07
CA ARG A 358 7.30 -28.33 20.61
C ARG A 358 6.68 -29.64 20.13
N GLU A 359 7.47 -30.48 19.47
CA GLU A 359 7.01 -31.79 18.98
C GLU A 359 6.79 -32.78 20.12
N ASP A 360 7.67 -32.77 21.12
CA ASP A 360 7.65 -33.73 22.21
C ASP A 360 6.73 -33.27 23.38
N TRP A 361 6.57 -31.95 23.62
CA TRP A 361 5.59 -31.39 24.58
C TRP A 361 4.78 -30.20 24.03
N PRO A 362 3.87 -30.43 23.06
CA PRO A 362 3.14 -29.37 22.37
C PRO A 362 2.23 -28.54 23.28
N GLN A 363 1.75 -29.12 24.38
CA GLN A 363 0.92 -28.40 25.35
C GLN A 363 1.70 -27.37 26.17
N ALA A 364 3.01 -27.58 26.33
CA ALA A 364 3.88 -26.77 27.15
C ALA A 364 4.68 -25.74 26.36
N PHE A 365 5.12 -26.12 25.16
CA PHE A 365 6.04 -25.32 24.36
C PHE A 365 5.39 -24.80 23.08
N LYS A 366 4.52 -23.79 23.23
CA LYS A 366 3.89 -23.09 22.09
C LYS A 366 4.80 -22.04 21.47
N THR A 367 5.68 -21.42 22.26
CA THR A 367 6.57 -20.33 21.82
C THR A 367 7.99 -20.55 22.32
N ARG A 368 8.98 -19.89 21.70
CA ARG A 368 10.39 -19.95 22.18
C ARG A 368 10.51 -19.45 23.62
N HIS A 369 9.71 -18.44 23.97
CA HIS A 369 9.69 -17.84 25.29
C HIS A 369 9.23 -18.80 26.39
N SER A 370 8.37 -19.77 26.08
CA SER A 370 7.97 -20.77 27.08
C SER A 370 9.07 -21.79 27.37
N VAL A 371 9.96 -22.04 26.40
CA VAL A 371 11.19 -22.83 26.61
C VAL A 371 12.16 -22.06 27.51
N TRP A 372 12.34 -20.76 27.30
CA TRP A 372 13.19 -19.91 28.16
C TRP A 372 12.66 -19.82 29.59
N LYS A 373 11.34 -19.68 29.75
CA LYS A 373 10.69 -19.67 31.06
C LYS A 373 10.93 -20.96 31.84
N GLU A 374 10.90 -22.11 31.16
CA GLU A 374 11.19 -23.41 31.78
C GLU A 374 12.67 -23.53 32.19
N LEU A 375 13.57 -22.96 31.38
CA LEU A 375 15.01 -22.92 31.65
C LEU A 375 15.41 -21.83 32.66
N GLY A 376 14.47 -20.97 33.08
CA GLY A 376 14.71 -19.90 34.03
C GLY A 376 15.55 -18.73 33.48
N VAL A 377 15.54 -18.52 32.16
CA VAL A 377 16.30 -17.44 31.50
C VAL A 377 15.37 -16.45 30.79
N THR A 378 15.85 -15.22 30.57
CA THR A 378 15.06 -14.18 29.89
C THR A 378 15.45 -13.97 28.43
N SER A 379 16.64 -14.42 28.04
CA SER A 379 17.19 -14.29 26.70
C SER A 379 18.03 -15.51 26.30
N GLN A 380 18.25 -15.69 24.99
CA GLN A 380 19.09 -16.79 24.48
C GLN A 380 20.57 -16.60 24.85
N GLU A 381 21.03 -15.37 25.08
CA GLU A 381 22.43 -15.05 25.41
C GLU A 381 22.83 -15.52 26.82
N GLU A 382 21.85 -15.74 27.70
CA GLU A 382 22.06 -16.29 29.05
C GLU A 382 22.29 -17.80 29.05
N LEU A 383 22.08 -18.48 27.92
CA LEU A 383 22.23 -19.93 27.80
C LEU A 383 23.71 -20.29 27.56
N ALA A 384 24.40 -20.69 28.62
CA ALA A 384 25.80 -21.13 28.56
C ALA A 384 25.97 -22.59 28.09
N GLU A 385 24.88 -23.36 28.02
CA GLU A 385 24.88 -24.79 27.76
C GLU A 385 24.53 -25.12 26.31
N THR A 386 24.93 -26.29 25.85
CA THR A 386 24.65 -26.73 24.49
C THR A 386 23.16 -27.04 24.31
N PRO A 387 22.59 -26.91 23.09
CA PRO A 387 21.20 -27.25 22.83
C PRO A 387 20.79 -28.67 23.27
N ALA A 388 21.69 -29.64 23.15
CA ALA A 388 21.47 -31.01 23.59
C ALA A 388 21.32 -31.14 25.13
N GLU A 389 22.16 -30.44 25.89
CA GLU A 389 22.10 -30.41 27.36
C GLU A 389 20.83 -29.73 27.87
N LEU A 390 20.45 -28.61 27.23
CA LEU A 390 19.21 -27.89 27.54
C LEU A 390 17.98 -28.77 27.29
N TYR A 391 17.98 -29.54 26.21
CA TYR A 391 16.91 -30.50 25.93
C TYR A 391 16.80 -31.57 27.01
N GLN A 392 17.93 -32.14 27.44
CA GLN A 392 17.96 -33.14 28.51
C GLN A 392 17.41 -32.60 29.82
N LYS A 393 17.71 -31.33 30.17
CA LYS A 393 17.16 -30.68 31.36
C LYS A 393 15.64 -30.56 31.30
N ILE A 394 15.11 -30.13 30.16
CA ILE A 394 13.66 -30.01 29.95
C ILE A 394 13.00 -31.39 29.99
N ALA A 395 13.61 -32.39 29.35
CA ALA A 395 13.14 -33.76 29.36
C ALA A 395 13.10 -34.34 30.77
N ALA A 396 14.15 -34.12 31.58
CA ALA A 396 14.24 -34.59 32.95
C ALA A 396 13.27 -33.87 33.91
N ALA A 397 12.89 -32.62 33.61
CA ALA A 397 11.89 -31.89 34.38
C ALA A 397 10.45 -32.36 34.09
N ARG A 398 10.23 -33.08 32.98
CA ARG A 398 8.89 -33.39 32.46
C ARG A 398 8.58 -34.87 32.24
N GLY A 399 9.60 -35.72 32.15
CA GLY A 399 9.50 -37.17 32.23
C GLY A 399 9.64 -37.63 33.66
#